data_AF-A0A841BLE2-F1
#
_entry.id   AF-A0A841BLE2-F1
#
_cell.length_a   1.000
_cell.length_b   1.000
_cell.length_c   1.000
_cell.angle_alpha   90.00
_cell.angle_beta   90.00
_cell.angle_gamma   90.00
#
_symmetry.space_group_name_H-M   'P 1'
#
loop_
_entity.id
_entity.type
_entity.pdbx_description
1 polymer ?
#
loop_
_entity_poly.entity_id
_entity_poly.type
_entity_poly.pdbx_seq_one_letter_code
_entity_poly.pdbx_strand_id
1 'polypeptide(L)'
;MTESVWDYPRPPRLEPNTRRIEVIHHGVTIAATSGGWRVLETSHPPVFYIPIADVRRDLLKPSQRSSFCEFKGAASYWNLHLPDGTVVPDVGWFYPDPTDAFAEIKDAVAFYASRIDTATVDGEVVTPQAGRFYGGWITAEIVGPFKS
;
A
#
# COMPACT_ATOMS: atom_id res chain seq x y z
N MET A 1 -2.89 -14.11 17.02
CA MET A 1 -3.79 -13.14 17.69
C MET A 1 -4.39 -12.28 16.59
N THR A 2 -5.66 -11.91 16.70
CA THR A 2 -6.34 -11.05 15.71
C THR A 2 -6.20 -9.57 16.09
N GLU A 3 -6.23 -8.68 15.11
CA GLU A 3 -6.27 -7.22 15.28
C GLU A 3 -7.62 -6.69 14.76
N SER A 4 -8.34 -5.93 15.57
CA SER A 4 -9.55 -5.23 15.11
C SER A 4 -9.17 -3.88 14.53
N VAL A 5 -9.70 -3.56 13.34
CA VAL A 5 -9.49 -2.23 12.72
C VAL A 5 -10.09 -1.08 13.54
N TRP A 6 -10.97 -1.38 14.49
CA TRP A 6 -11.58 -0.39 15.38
C TRP A 6 -10.69 -0.03 16.57
N ASP A 7 -9.68 -0.86 16.86
CA ASP A 7 -8.67 -0.57 17.90
C ASP A 7 -7.50 0.27 17.35
N TYR A 8 -7.45 0.48 16.03
CA TYR A 8 -6.46 1.34 15.40
C TYR A 8 -6.71 2.81 15.71
N PRO A 9 -5.64 3.63 15.85
CA PRO A 9 -5.76 5.00 16.30
C PRO A 9 -6.25 5.95 15.19
N ARG A 10 -6.76 7.10 15.64
CA ARG A 10 -6.93 8.30 14.85
C ARG A 10 -6.43 9.49 15.67
N PRO A 11 -5.36 10.22 15.28
CA PRO A 11 -4.64 10.14 14.00
C PRO A 11 -4.02 8.77 13.68
N PRO A 12 -3.82 8.43 12.40
CA PRO A 12 -3.24 7.15 12.00
C PRO A 12 -1.83 6.98 12.57
N ARG A 13 -1.43 5.73 12.83
CA ARG A 13 -0.11 5.40 13.33
C ARG A 13 0.71 4.66 12.27
N LEU A 14 1.96 5.06 12.12
CA LEU A 14 2.96 4.35 11.33
C LEU A 14 3.67 3.33 12.22
N GLU A 15 3.83 2.11 11.73
CA GLU A 15 4.59 1.06 12.40
C GLU A 15 5.57 0.41 11.42
N PRO A 16 6.79 0.05 11.85
CA PRO A 16 7.67 -0.79 11.04
C PRO A 16 7.01 -2.12 10.70
N ASN A 17 7.24 -2.61 9.49
CA ASN A 17 6.83 -3.92 9.05
C ASN A 17 8.08 -4.77 8.77
N THR A 18 8.18 -5.93 9.41
CA THR A 18 9.25 -6.93 9.15
C THR A 18 8.73 -8.16 8.41
N ARG A 19 7.42 -8.22 8.14
CA ARG A 19 6.78 -9.33 7.41
C ARG A 19 7.15 -9.25 5.94
N ARG A 20 7.26 -10.42 5.30
CA ARG A 20 7.54 -10.51 3.86
C ARG A 20 6.34 -10.00 3.07
N ILE A 21 6.56 -9.02 2.21
CA ILE A 21 5.55 -8.48 1.30
C ILE A 21 5.96 -8.79 -0.13
N GLU A 22 5.01 -9.26 -0.93
CA GLU A 22 5.19 -9.42 -2.38
C GLU A 22 3.99 -8.84 -3.15
N VAL A 23 4.26 -8.18 -4.28
CA VAL A 23 3.26 -7.59 -5.17
C VAL A 23 3.52 -8.11 -6.58
N ILE A 24 2.55 -8.81 -7.15
CA ILE A 24 2.67 -9.51 -8.43
C ILE A 24 1.45 -9.18 -9.30
N HIS A 25 1.71 -8.92 -10.59
CA HIS A 25 0.68 -8.76 -11.61
C HIS A 25 1.17 -9.34 -12.94
N HIS A 26 0.32 -10.10 -13.62
CA HIS A 26 0.63 -10.85 -14.84
C HIS A 26 1.90 -11.71 -14.70
N GLY A 27 2.09 -12.32 -13.53
CA GLY A 27 3.28 -13.14 -13.23
C GLY A 27 4.58 -12.35 -13.06
N VAL A 28 4.56 -11.02 -13.12
CA VAL A 28 5.72 -10.16 -12.89
C VAL A 28 5.72 -9.66 -11.45
N THR A 29 6.80 -9.93 -10.71
CA THR A 29 7.03 -9.34 -9.39
C THR A 29 7.34 -7.85 -9.54
N ILE A 30 6.42 -7.01 -9.05
CA ILE A 30 6.53 -5.56 -9.05
C ILE A 30 7.32 -5.09 -7.82
N ALA A 31 7.11 -5.72 -6.67
CA ALA A 31 7.81 -5.42 -5.44
C ALA A 31 7.95 -6.67 -4.58
N ALA A 32 9.06 -6.77 -3.84
CA ALA A 32 9.27 -7.82 -2.85
C ALA A 32 10.19 -7.30 -1.73
N THR A 33 9.71 -7.25 -0.49
CA THR A 33 10.46 -6.71 0.65
C THR A 33 10.25 -7.53 1.91
N SER A 34 11.21 -7.50 2.84
CA SER A 34 11.04 -7.98 4.23
C SER A 34 11.12 -6.81 5.24
N GLY A 35 10.88 -5.59 4.76
CA GLY A 35 10.96 -4.36 5.53
C GLY A 35 9.85 -3.38 5.15
N GLY A 36 10.07 -2.11 5.49
CA GLY A 36 9.13 -1.03 5.23
C GLY A 36 8.20 -0.79 6.41
N TRP A 37 6.97 -0.38 6.11
CA TRP A 37 6.03 0.10 7.13
C TRP A 37 4.61 -0.32 6.83
N ARG A 38 3.79 -0.35 7.88
CA ARG A 38 2.33 -0.40 7.76
C ARG A 38 1.72 0.82 8.44
N VAL A 39 0.63 1.34 7.88
CA VAL A 39 -0.17 2.39 8.50
C VAL A 39 -1.45 1.78 9.05
N LEU A 40 -1.70 2.03 10.34
CA LEU A 40 -2.91 1.64 11.04
C LEU A 40 -3.83 2.85 11.20
N GLU A 41 -5.07 2.73 10.75
CA GLU A 41 -6.07 3.80 10.81
C GLU A 41 -7.43 3.22 11.17
N THR A 42 -8.12 3.84 12.13
CA THR A 42 -9.44 3.37 12.59
C THR A 42 -10.36 3.02 11.42
N SER A 43 -11.02 1.86 11.49
CA SER A 43 -11.98 1.31 10.51
C SER A 43 -11.39 0.83 9.16
N HIS A 44 -10.08 0.92 8.95
CA HIS A 44 -9.40 0.49 7.72
C HIS A 44 -8.37 -0.61 8.01
N PRO A 45 -8.29 -1.67 7.20
CA PRO A 45 -7.17 -2.60 7.22
C PRO A 45 -5.83 -1.89 6.98
N PRO A 46 -4.70 -2.46 7.43
CA PRO A 46 -3.40 -1.86 7.25
C PRO A 46 -3.07 -1.58 5.79
N VAL A 47 -2.42 -0.44 5.54
CA VAL A 47 -1.79 -0.13 4.25
C VAL A 47 -0.29 -0.33 4.40
N PHE A 48 0.32 -1.10 3.50
CA PHE A 48 1.76 -1.35 3.50
C PHE A 48 2.49 -0.37 2.58
N TYR A 49 3.58 0.19 3.07
CA TYR A 49 4.49 1.07 2.35
C TYR A 49 5.83 0.36 2.18
N ILE A 50 6.16 0.08 0.92
CA ILE A 50 7.36 -0.65 0.52
C ILE A 50 8.46 0.36 0.18
N PRO A 51 9.69 0.20 0.70
CA PRO A 51 10.81 1.06 0.33
C PRO A 51 11.00 1.08 -1.19
N ILE A 52 11.25 2.25 -1.79
CA ILE A 52 11.36 2.38 -3.26
C ILE A 52 12.46 1.49 -3.86
N ALA A 53 13.50 1.17 -3.09
CA ALA A 53 14.59 0.29 -3.49
C ALA A 53 14.14 -1.17 -3.72
N ASP A 54 13.07 -1.59 -3.06
CA ASP A 54 12.50 -2.95 -3.17
C ASP A 54 11.37 -3.04 -4.20
N VAL A 55 11.14 -1.95 -4.93
CA VAL A 55 10.14 -1.83 -5.99
C VAL A 55 10.84 -1.79 -7.34
N ARG A 56 10.31 -2.50 -8.33
CA ARG A 56 10.72 -2.44 -9.74
C ARG A 56 10.34 -1.09 -10.36
N ARG A 57 11.10 -0.06 -10.00
CA ARG A 57 10.88 1.33 -10.39
C ARG A 57 10.90 1.55 -11.90
N ASP A 58 11.59 0.69 -12.64
CA ASP A 58 11.62 0.64 -14.10
C ASP A 58 10.24 0.37 -14.72
N LEU A 59 9.37 -0.35 -14.01
CA LEU A 59 8.00 -0.62 -14.40
C LEU A 59 7.03 0.50 -14.03
N LEU A 60 7.46 1.51 -13.25
CA LEU A 60 6.59 2.58 -12.77
C LEU A 60 6.77 3.88 -13.57
N LYS A 61 5.65 4.50 -13.96
CA LYS A 61 5.63 5.83 -14.61
C LYS A 61 4.76 6.80 -13.81
N PRO A 62 5.15 8.08 -13.66
CA PRO A 62 4.35 9.03 -12.91
C PRO A 62 2.94 9.15 -13.49
N SER A 63 1.92 9.13 -12.64
CA SER A 63 0.56 9.51 -13.00
C SER A 63 0.38 11.03 -12.85
N GLN A 64 -0.56 11.61 -13.59
CA GLN A 64 -0.98 13.01 -13.40
C GLN A 64 -1.87 13.18 -12.16
N ARG A 65 -2.34 12.07 -11.56
CA ARG A 65 -3.17 12.11 -10.37
C ARG A 65 -2.36 12.51 -9.15
N SER A 66 -2.98 13.33 -8.31
CA SER A 66 -2.53 13.62 -6.95
C SER A 66 -3.73 13.64 -6.01
N SER A 67 -3.48 13.51 -4.71
CA SER A 67 -4.51 13.65 -3.67
C SER A 67 -3.88 14.19 -2.40
N PHE A 68 -4.68 14.78 -1.52
CA PHE A 68 -4.20 15.29 -0.24
C PHE A 68 -4.76 14.49 0.93
N CYS A 69 -3.92 14.16 1.90
CA CYS A 69 -4.30 13.55 3.17
C CYS A 69 -3.92 14.50 4.31
N GLU A 70 -4.88 14.82 5.18
CA GLU A 70 -4.67 15.74 6.31
C GLU A 70 -3.54 15.29 7.26
N PHE A 71 -3.27 13.98 7.35
CA PHE A 71 -2.24 13.42 8.21
C PHE A 71 -0.89 13.27 7.53
N LYS A 72 -0.86 12.99 6.22
CA LYS A 72 0.33 12.53 5.49
C LYS A 72 0.85 13.52 4.46
N GLY A 73 0.07 14.53 4.09
CA GLY A 73 0.43 15.51 3.05
C GLY A 73 -0.07 15.13 1.65
N ALA A 74 0.61 15.66 0.63
CA ALA A 74 0.24 15.43 -0.77
C ALA A 74 0.81 14.09 -1.27
N ALA A 75 -0.08 13.23 -1.78
CA ALA A 75 0.28 11.98 -2.44
C ALA A 75 0.42 12.17 -3.96
N SER A 76 1.39 11.48 -4.53
CA SER A 76 1.57 11.30 -5.97
C SER A 76 1.36 9.84 -6.33
N TYR A 77 0.97 9.55 -7.58
CA TYR A 77 0.57 8.22 -8.01
C TYR A 77 1.49 7.65 -9.09
N TRP A 78 1.60 6.33 -9.13
CA TRP A 78 2.31 5.56 -10.15
C TRP A 78 1.34 4.81 -11.04
N ASN A 79 1.60 4.82 -12.34
CA ASN A 79 1.06 3.84 -13.29
C ASN A 79 2.05 2.67 -13.40
N LEU A 80 1.54 1.45 -13.50
CA LEU A 80 2.34 0.26 -13.83
C LEU A 80 2.40 0.10 -15.35
N HIS A 81 3.59 -0.16 -15.88
CA HIS A 81 3.82 -0.50 -17.28
C HIS A 81 4.56 -1.84 -17.33
N LEU A 82 3.88 -2.88 -17.81
CA LEU A 82 4.44 -4.23 -17.89
C LEU A 82 5.16 -4.48 -19.23
N PRO A 83 6.08 -5.45 -19.29
CA PRO A 83 6.79 -5.80 -20.53
C PRO A 83 5.88 -6.29 -21.67
N ASP A 84 4.70 -6.82 -21.32
CA ASP A 84 3.67 -7.26 -22.29
C ASP A 84 2.88 -6.09 -22.91
N GLY A 85 3.17 -4.85 -22.51
CA GLY A 85 2.48 -3.64 -22.97
C GLY A 85 1.26 -3.26 -22.12
N THR A 86 0.90 -4.06 -21.11
CA THR A 86 -0.20 -3.75 -20.19
C THR A 86 0.12 -2.50 -19.37
N VAL A 87 -0.86 -1.61 -19.24
CA VAL A 87 -0.77 -0.42 -18.39
C VAL A 87 -1.87 -0.45 -17.33
N VAL A 88 -1.48 -0.40 -16.05
CA VAL A 88 -2.43 -0.27 -14.93
C VAL A 88 -2.33 1.16 -14.37
N PRO A 89 -3.37 1.99 -14.57
CA PRO A 89 -3.35 3.36 -14.10
C PRO A 89 -3.46 3.42 -12.58
N ASP A 90 -2.83 4.42 -11.95
CA ASP A 90 -2.81 4.67 -10.51
C ASP A 90 -2.73 3.39 -9.65
N VAL A 91 -1.81 2.49 -9.99
CA VAL A 91 -1.66 1.19 -9.31
C VAL A 91 -1.26 1.36 -7.84
N GLY A 92 -0.57 2.44 -7.55
CA GLY A 92 -0.03 2.75 -6.24
C GLY A 92 0.26 4.24 -6.07
N TRP A 93 0.61 4.63 -4.86
CA TRP A 93 0.90 6.01 -4.51
C TRP A 93 2.09 6.09 -3.54
N PHE A 94 2.61 7.29 -3.39
CA PHE A 94 3.71 7.63 -2.49
C PHE A 94 3.57 9.08 -2.01
N TYR A 95 4.31 9.43 -0.96
CA TYR A 95 4.38 10.80 -0.46
C TYR A 95 5.80 11.35 -0.69
N PRO A 96 5.99 12.30 -1.63
CA PRO A 96 7.30 12.92 -1.86
C PRO A 96 7.71 13.90 -0.75
N ASP A 97 6.73 14.50 -0.07
CA ASP A 97 6.94 15.45 1.03
C ASP A 97 5.91 15.19 2.14
N PRO A 98 6.07 14.07 2.88
CA PRO A 98 5.16 13.75 3.97
C PRO A 98 5.35 14.67 5.17
N THR A 99 4.35 14.70 6.05
CA THR A 99 4.47 15.36 7.36
C THR A 99 5.52 14.65 8.25
N ASP A 100 6.02 15.32 9.29
CA ASP A 100 7.05 14.77 10.18
C ASP A 100 6.67 13.41 10.78
N ALA A 101 5.39 13.21 11.14
CA ALA A 101 4.88 11.95 11.69
C ALA A 101 4.96 10.77 10.71
N PHE A 102 5.10 11.06 9.42
CA PHE A 102 5.20 10.08 8.33
C PHE A 102 6.48 10.27 7.49
N ALA A 103 7.49 10.97 8.02
CA ALA A 103 8.73 11.24 7.31
C ALA A 103 9.44 9.96 6.83
N GLU A 104 9.31 8.86 7.58
CA GLU A 104 9.94 7.57 7.24
C GLU A 104 9.39 6.94 5.95
N ILE A 105 8.14 7.21 5.57
CA ILE A 105 7.55 6.69 4.33
C ILE A 105 7.74 7.61 3.14
N LYS A 106 8.64 8.60 3.24
CA LYS A 106 9.00 9.44 2.10
C LYS A 106 9.43 8.57 0.92
N ASP A 107 8.78 8.80 -0.23
CA ASP A 107 8.97 8.05 -1.48
C ASP A 107 8.68 6.54 -1.42
N ALA A 108 8.30 5.98 -0.27
CA ALA A 108 7.86 4.60 -0.15
C ALA A 108 6.51 4.41 -0.87
N VAL A 109 6.34 3.26 -1.50
CA VAL A 109 5.21 2.98 -2.38
C VAL A 109 4.20 2.07 -1.69
N ALA A 110 2.94 2.50 -1.66
CA ALA A 110 1.81 1.65 -1.34
C ALA A 110 1.07 1.26 -2.63
N PHE A 111 0.47 0.07 -2.64
CA PHE A 111 -0.25 -0.47 -3.80
C PHE A 111 -1.72 -0.74 -3.47
N TYR A 112 -2.61 -0.47 -4.42
CA TYR A 112 -3.99 -0.92 -4.34
C TYR A 112 -4.04 -2.42 -4.67
N ALA A 113 -4.27 -3.27 -3.66
CA ALA A 113 -4.44 -4.71 -3.86
C ALA A 113 -5.59 -5.04 -4.84
N SER A 114 -6.56 -4.13 -5.01
CA SER A 114 -7.66 -4.27 -5.97
C SER A 114 -7.26 -4.02 -7.44
N ARG A 115 -6.03 -3.57 -7.70
CA ARG A 115 -5.51 -3.25 -9.05
C ARG A 115 -4.37 -4.16 -9.51
N ILE A 116 -4.05 -5.18 -8.74
CA ILE A 116 -3.00 -6.17 -9.01
C ILE A 116 -3.55 -7.57 -8.77
N ASP A 117 -2.89 -8.59 -9.32
CA ASP A 117 -3.43 -9.96 -9.24
C ASP A 117 -3.20 -10.57 -7.86
N THR A 118 -2.05 -10.29 -7.25
CA THR A 118 -1.68 -10.89 -5.98
C THR A 118 -0.78 -9.95 -5.19
N ALA A 119 -1.21 -9.66 -3.96
CA ALA A 119 -0.37 -9.11 -2.92
C ALA A 119 -0.34 -10.13 -1.76
N THR A 120 0.82 -10.30 -1.13
CA THR A 120 0.96 -11.20 0.02
C THR A 120 1.59 -10.51 1.23
N VAL A 121 1.26 -11.03 2.41
CA VAL A 121 1.92 -10.73 3.69
C VAL A 121 2.32 -12.07 4.32
N ASP A 122 3.61 -12.31 4.51
CA ASP A 122 4.18 -13.61 4.91
C ASP A 122 3.66 -14.80 4.07
N GLY A 123 3.47 -14.57 2.77
CA GLY A 123 2.96 -15.57 1.83
C GLY A 123 1.44 -15.77 1.87
N GLU A 124 0.71 -15.11 2.77
CA GLU A 124 -0.75 -15.09 2.77
C GLU A 124 -1.26 -14.08 1.73
N VAL A 125 -2.12 -14.53 0.81
CA VAL A 125 -2.75 -13.65 -0.18
C VAL A 125 -3.77 -12.75 0.49
N VAL A 126 -3.62 -11.43 0.29
CA VAL A 126 -4.51 -10.44 0.90
C VAL A 126 -5.80 -10.26 0.12
N THR A 127 -6.89 -10.01 0.83
CA THR A 127 -8.13 -9.50 0.24
C THR A 127 -8.09 -7.98 0.22
N PRO A 128 -8.41 -7.31 -0.91
CA PRO A 128 -8.47 -5.85 -0.95
C PRO A 128 -9.64 -5.31 -0.13
N GLN A 129 -9.43 -4.21 0.59
CA GLN A 129 -10.54 -3.44 1.16
C GLN A 129 -11.49 -2.99 0.05
N ALA A 130 -12.80 -3.18 0.25
CA ALA A 130 -13.82 -2.76 -0.70
C ALA A 130 -13.83 -1.23 -0.88
N GLY A 131 -14.08 -0.77 -2.11
CA GLY A 131 -14.17 0.64 -2.48
C GLY A 131 -13.01 1.11 -3.36
N ARG A 132 -13.25 2.18 -4.15
CA ARG A 132 -12.32 2.61 -5.23
C ARG A 132 -11.09 3.37 -4.73
N PHE A 133 -11.13 3.86 -3.50
CA PHE A 133 -10.13 4.77 -2.93
C PHE A 133 -9.36 4.18 -1.77
N TYR A 134 -9.76 2.99 -1.29
CA TYR A 134 -9.15 2.35 -0.13
C TYR A 134 -8.06 1.38 -0.56
N GLY A 135 -6.91 1.49 0.11
CA GLY A 135 -5.74 0.66 -0.16
C GLY A 135 -5.42 -0.33 0.95
N GLY A 136 -6.34 -0.56 1.88
CA GLY A 136 -6.16 -1.50 2.99
C GLY A 136 -6.06 -2.95 2.49
N TRP A 137 -5.15 -3.71 3.09
CA TRP A 137 -4.93 -5.13 2.80
C TRP A 137 -5.47 -5.97 3.96
N ILE A 138 -6.35 -6.92 3.66
CA ILE A 138 -6.99 -7.78 4.65
C ILE A 138 -6.33 -9.16 4.61
N THR A 139 -5.69 -9.53 5.71
CA THR A 139 -5.24 -10.89 6.05
C THR A 139 -6.16 -11.50 7.11
N ALA A 140 -6.01 -12.79 7.40
CA ALA A 140 -6.86 -13.55 8.30
C ALA A 140 -6.86 -13.02 9.74
N GLU A 141 -5.77 -12.39 10.19
CA GLU A 141 -5.71 -11.76 11.51
C GLU A 141 -6.44 -10.42 11.60
N ILE A 142 -6.75 -9.76 10.48
CA ILE A 142 -7.35 -8.43 10.46
C ILE A 142 -8.87 -8.56 10.46
N VAL A 143 -9.50 -8.07 11.53
CA VAL A 143 -10.94 -8.24 11.77
C VAL A 143 -11.67 -6.91 11.65
N GLY A 144 -12.80 -6.94 10.94
CA GLY A 144 -13.67 -5.81 10.68
C GLY A 144 -14.73 -5.56 11.77
N PRO A 145 -15.84 -4.87 11.43
CA PRO A 145 -16.25 -4.48 10.07
C PRO A 145 -15.32 -3.45 9.45
N PHE A 146 -15.16 -3.51 8.12
CA PHE A 146 -14.33 -2.57 7.36
C PHE A 146 -15.19 -1.49 6.75
N LYS A 147 -14.68 -0.25 6.70
CA LYS A 147 -15.30 0.81 5.92
C LYS A 147 -15.24 0.48 4.42
N SER A 148 -16.30 0.77 3.68
CA SER A 148 -16.44 0.55 2.23
C SER A 148 -16.88 1.81 1.49
#